data_AF-A0A1F4UJH8-F1
#
_entry.id   AF-A0A1F4UJH8-F1
#
_cell.length_a   1.000
_cell.length_b   1.000
_cell.length_c   1.000
_cell.angle_alpha   90.00
_cell.angle_beta   90.00
_cell.angle_gamma   90.00
#
_symmetry.space_group_name_H-M   'P 1'
#
loop_
_entity.id
_entity.type
_entity.pdbx_description
1 polymer ?
#
loop_
_entity_poly.entity_id
_entity_poly.type
_entity_poly.pdbx_seq_one_letter_code
_entity_poly.pdbx_strand_id
1 'polypeptide(L)'
;MWDTNKASMTSTPSGQYSPDITYAGTTLTGESSITYYWRIRFWDSDDNVSDWSSTATFVDYVVPYDYFQMNGVGLEGIQFN
;
A
#
# COMPACT_ATOMS: atom_id res chain seq x y z
N MET A 1 6.94 8.26 0.88
CA MET A 1 7.65 8.78 -0.30
C MET A 1 8.88 7.91 -0.53
N TRP A 2 9.05 7.36 -1.73
CA TRP A 2 10.00 6.28 -1.97
C TRP A 2 10.50 6.33 -3.41
N ASP A 3 11.81 6.20 -3.60
CA ASP A 3 12.46 6.02 -4.90
C ASP A 3 13.41 4.82 -4.79
N THR A 4 13.17 3.79 -5.59
CA THR A 4 13.98 2.56 -5.59
C THR A 4 15.24 2.68 -6.45
N ASN A 5 15.40 3.77 -7.21
CA ASN A 5 16.34 3.85 -8.32
C ASN A 5 16.13 2.67 -9.30
N LYS A 6 17.21 1.98 -9.66
CA LYS A 6 17.18 0.72 -10.41
C LYS A 6 17.38 -0.44 -9.43
N ALA A 7 16.35 -1.23 -9.23
CA ALA A 7 16.37 -2.42 -8.39
C ALA A 7 16.17 -3.69 -9.24
N SER A 8 16.94 -4.74 -8.93
CA SER A 8 16.75 -6.05 -9.57
C SER A 8 15.48 -6.72 -9.06
N MET A 9 14.81 -7.47 -9.93
CA MET A 9 13.68 -8.33 -9.62
C MET A 9 13.75 -9.62 -10.44
N THR A 10 12.89 -10.58 -10.13
CA THR A 10 12.70 -11.74 -11.01
C THR A 10 12.33 -11.28 -12.41
N SER A 11 12.99 -11.83 -13.44
CA SER A 11 12.72 -11.49 -14.83
C SER A 11 11.27 -11.81 -15.19
N THR A 12 10.55 -10.81 -15.70
CA THR A 12 9.13 -10.92 -16.08
C THR A 12 9.02 -10.78 -17.60
N PRO A 13 8.35 -11.72 -18.30
CA PRO A 13 8.08 -11.59 -19.73
C PRO A 13 7.21 -10.37 -20.06
N SER A 14 7.38 -9.81 -21.25
CA SER A 14 6.52 -8.71 -21.73
C SER A 14 5.03 -9.10 -21.68
N GLY A 15 4.19 -8.18 -21.22
CA GLY A 15 2.74 -8.40 -21.06
C GLY A 15 2.34 -9.20 -19.81
N GLN A 16 3.30 -9.60 -18.96
CA GLN A 16 3.03 -10.23 -17.67
C GLN A 16 3.20 -9.23 -16.51
N TYR A 17 2.62 -9.55 -15.36
CA TYR A 17 2.81 -8.76 -14.14
C TYR A 17 4.20 -8.98 -13.53
N SER A 18 4.75 -7.92 -12.93
CA SER A 18 5.92 -8.05 -12.06
C SER A 18 5.61 -8.96 -10.87
N PRO A 19 6.63 -9.52 -10.20
CA PRO A 19 6.44 -10.02 -8.84
C PRO A 19 5.92 -8.91 -7.91
N ASP A 20 5.44 -9.30 -6.73
CA ASP A 20 5.04 -8.36 -5.70
C ASP A 20 6.26 -7.53 -5.24
N ILE A 21 6.07 -6.20 -5.21
CA ILE A 21 7.08 -5.25 -4.76
C ILE A 21 6.57 -4.62 -3.46
N THR A 22 7.19 -4.97 -2.34
CA THR A 22 6.84 -4.40 -1.04
C THR A 22 7.39 -2.99 -0.90
N TYR A 23 6.52 -2.05 -0.53
CA TYR A 23 6.93 -0.68 -0.23
C TYR A 23 7.92 -0.65 0.94
N ALA A 24 9.10 -0.06 0.71
CA ALA A 24 10.18 0.05 1.69
C ALA A 24 10.63 1.52 1.90
N GLY A 25 9.74 2.47 1.63
CA GLY A 25 9.99 3.89 1.86
C GLY A 25 9.74 4.31 3.30
N THR A 26 9.52 5.61 3.50
CA THR A 26 9.07 6.16 4.79
C THR A 26 7.82 5.44 5.28
N THR A 27 7.83 4.98 6.54
CA THR A 27 6.68 4.33 7.19
C THR A 27 5.39 5.10 6.96
N LEU A 28 4.39 4.40 6.44
CA LEU A 28 3.04 4.93 6.29
C LEU A 28 2.34 4.78 7.65
N THR A 29 1.84 5.88 8.22
CA THR A 29 1.21 5.84 9.55
C THR A 29 -0.25 5.43 9.46
N GLY A 30 -0.90 5.67 8.31
CA GLY A 30 -2.32 5.32 8.11
C GLY A 30 -3.31 6.17 8.91
N GLU A 31 -2.82 7.16 9.67
CA GLU A 31 -3.65 7.98 10.56
C GLU A 31 -4.29 9.19 9.85
N SER A 32 -3.77 9.55 8.68
CA SER A 32 -4.07 10.84 8.04
C SER A 32 -4.86 10.72 6.74
N SER A 33 -5.20 9.50 6.30
CA SER A 33 -5.90 9.27 5.02
C SER A 33 -5.22 10.00 3.85
N ILE A 34 -3.89 9.98 3.81
CA ILE A 34 -3.10 10.69 2.80
C ILE A 34 -3.16 9.91 1.49
N THR A 35 -3.49 10.61 0.41
CA THR A 35 -3.36 10.07 -0.94
C THR A 35 -1.90 10.11 -1.39
N TYR A 36 -1.34 8.95 -1.67
CA TYR A 36 -0.02 8.79 -2.26
C TYR A 36 -0.15 8.57 -3.75
N TYR A 37 0.83 9.11 -4.48
CA TYR A 37 0.94 8.99 -5.93
C TYR A 37 2.22 8.22 -6.25
N TRP A 38 2.14 7.30 -7.21
CA TRP A 38 3.28 6.50 -7.61
C TRP A 38 3.27 6.22 -9.12
N ARG A 39 4.48 5.93 -9.61
CA ARG A 39 4.76 5.53 -10.99
C ARG A 39 5.83 4.44 -10.96
N ILE A 40 5.84 3.58 -11.96
CA ILE A 40 6.86 2.52 -12.11
C ILE A 40 7.39 2.52 -13.55
N ARG A 41 8.64 2.10 -13.74
CA ARG A 41 9.25 1.81 -15.04
C ARG A 41 10.18 0.62 -14.91
N PHE A 42 10.48 -0.03 -16.03
CA PHE A 42 11.31 -1.24 -16.05
C PHE A 42 12.51 -1.08 -16.98
N TRP A 43 13.54 -1.87 -16.70
CA TRP A 43 14.65 -2.10 -17.61
C TRP A 43 14.52 -3.49 -18.20
N ASP A 44 14.84 -3.64 -19.47
CA ASP A 44 14.97 -4.96 -20.11
C ASP A 44 16.36 -5.58 -19.87
N SER A 45 16.60 -6.77 -20.45
CA SER A 45 17.88 -7.47 -20.33
C SER A 45 19.05 -6.77 -21.02
N ASP A 46 18.77 -5.85 -21.94
CA ASP A 46 19.77 -5.08 -22.69
C ASP A 46 20.01 -3.69 -22.06
N ASP A 47 19.48 -3.47 -20.86
CA ASP A 47 19.56 -2.22 -20.08
C ASP A 47 18.81 -1.02 -20.70
N ASN A 48 17.85 -1.28 -21.59
CA ASN A 48 16.96 -0.22 -22.08
C ASN A 48 15.85 0.05 -21.06
N VAL A 49 15.56 1.33 -20.84
CA VAL A 49 14.53 1.76 -19.88
C VAL A 49 13.22 2.10 -20.59
N SER A 50 12.10 1.67 -20.01
CA SER A 50 10.76 2.07 -20.47
C SER A 50 10.44 3.52 -20.08
N ASP A 51 9.43 4.08 -20.74
CA ASP A 51 8.74 5.24 -20.19
C ASP A 51 8.13 4.91 -18.81
N TRP A 52 7.87 5.95 -18.02
CA TRP A 52 7.12 5.80 -16.78
C TRP A 52 5.68 5.38 -17.07
N SER A 53 5.12 4.53 -16.19
CA SER A 53 3.69 4.27 -16.16
C SER A 53 2.90 5.57 -15.98
N SER A 54 1.62 5.52 -16.34
CA SER A 54 0.64 6.49 -15.84
C SER A 54 0.70 6.57 -14.31
N THR A 55 0.38 7.75 -13.77
CA THR A 55 0.31 7.95 -12.32
C THR A 55 -0.84 7.12 -11.75
N ALA A 56 -0.52 6.29 -10.76
CA ALA A 56 -1.47 5.56 -9.94
C ALA A 56 -1.47 6.10 -8.50
N THR A 57 -2.51 5.77 -7.73
CA THR A 57 -2.68 6.27 -6.37
C THR A 57 -3.11 5.19 -5.39
N PHE A 58 -2.82 5.42 -4.11
CA PHE A 58 -3.41 4.68 -2.98
C PHE A 58 -3.56 5.63 -1.78
N VAL A 59 -4.35 5.25 -0.78
CA VAL A 59 -4.52 6.01 0.47
C VAL A 59 -3.97 5.19 1.63
N ASP A 60 -3.20 5.82 2.53
CA ASP A 60 -2.88 5.17 3.81
C ASP A 60 -4.05 5.31 4.77
N TYR A 61 -4.89 4.28 4.80
CA TYR A 61 -6.05 4.26 5.67
C TYR A 61 -5.90 3.16 6.72
N VAL A 62 -5.89 3.55 7.99
CA VAL A 62 -6.13 2.67 9.13
C VAL A 62 -7.52 2.98 9.65
N VAL A 63 -8.39 1.97 9.73
CA VAL A 63 -9.65 2.09 10.45
C VAL A 63 -9.28 2.25 11.92
N PRO A 64 -9.51 3.40 12.59
CA PRO A 64 -8.91 3.64 13.89
C PRO A 64 -9.38 2.61 14.89
N TYR A 65 -10.64 2.17 14.86
CA TYR A 65 -11.14 1.04 15.62
C TYR A 65 -12.51 0.55 15.12
N ASP A 66 -12.79 -0.74 15.32
CA ASP A 66 -14.11 -1.35 15.13
C ASP A 66 -14.69 -1.64 16.53
N TYR A 67 -15.30 -0.64 17.15
CA TYR A 67 -15.99 -0.82 18.43
C TYR A 67 -17.47 -0.51 18.29
N PHE A 68 -18.30 -1.36 18.86
CA PHE A 68 -19.69 -1.01 19.15
C PHE A 68 -19.71 -0.10 20.38
N GLN A 69 -19.71 1.22 20.19
CA GLN A 69 -19.90 2.17 21.29
C GLN A 69 -21.37 2.14 21.74
N MET A 70 -21.64 1.35 22.77
CA MET A 70 -22.91 1.38 23.49
C MET A 70 -22.90 2.52 24.53
N ASN A 71 -22.92 3.77 24.07
CA ASN A 71 -23.08 4.91 24.98
C ASN A 71 -24.48 4.88 25.60
N GLY A 72 -24.55 4.75 26.94
CA GLY A 72 -25.80 4.78 27.71
C GLY A 72 -26.47 3.42 27.95
N VAL A 73 -25.78 2.30 27.70
CA VAL A 73 -26.35 0.97 28.01
C VAL A 73 -25.87 0.54 29.40
N GLY A 74 -26.78 0.57 30.37
CA GLY A 74 -26.51 0.06 31.71
C GLY A 74 -26.21 -1.44 31.65
N LEU A 75 -25.04 -1.87 32.11
CA LEU A 75 -24.61 -3.27 32.08
C LEU A 75 -25.27 -4.15 33.16
N GLU A 76 -26.36 -3.69 33.79
CA GLU A 76 -26.98 -4.34 34.96
C GLU A 76 -27.66 -5.71 34.68
N GLY A 77 -27.60 -6.21 33.45
CA GLY A 77 -28.21 -7.50 33.08
C GLY A 77 -27.31 -8.49 32.33
N ILE A 78 -26.01 -8.20 32.13
CA ILE A 78 -25.14 -9.12 31.41
C ILE A 78 -24.57 -10.16 32.38
N GLN A 79 -25.18 -11.35 32.41
CA GLN A 79 -24.56 -12.53 33.03
C GLN A 79 -23.71 -13.25 31.98
N PHE A 80 -22.40 -13.34 32.22
CA PHE A 80 -21.54 -14.26 31.49
C PHE A 80 -21.62 -15.63 32.18
N ASN A 81 -22.02 -16.65 31.43
CA ASN A 81 -21.96 -18.06 31.86
C ASN A 81 -20.53 -18.58 31.87
#